data_AF-A0A2K3LRA2-F1
#
_entry.id   AF-A0A2K3LRA2-F1
#
_cell.length_a   1.000
_cell.length_b   1.000
_cell.length_c   1.000
_cell.angle_alpha   90.00
_cell.angle_beta   90.00
_cell.angle_gamma   90.00
#
_symmetry.space_group_name_H-M   'P 1'
#
loop_
_entity.id
_entity.type
_entity.pdbx_description
1 polymer ?
#
loop_
_entity_poly.entity_id
_entity_poly.type
_entity_poly.pdbx_seq_one_letter_code
_entity_poly.pdbx_strand_id
1 'polypeptide(L)'
;MTRGKNKRHRQGDDDGGTSDIWRKIHKTGVATDDNMNQLYMITKPVCSGCRVNTKDNPNCFCALVPPPSGTRKFGLWQKISDFVDSLGFDPNTELRASANSPAGLTNLGATCYANSILQCLYMNKHFREGLFSVEPDVLQQEPVLDQLARLFAQLRLSKKTFIDSAPFVKTLELDNEVQQDSHEFLTLLLSLLEGCLRRSKISKARTIVQDLFRGSVSHVTT
;
A
#
# COMPACT_ATOMS: atom_id res chain seq x y z
N MET A 1 58.31 -2.18 23.59
CA MET A 1 57.74 -3.00 24.67
C MET A 1 56.52 -3.74 24.15
N THR A 2 56.68 -5.04 23.96
CA THR A 2 55.73 -5.99 23.37
C THR A 2 54.55 -6.23 24.32
N ARG A 3 53.35 -5.83 23.90
CA ARG A 3 52.11 -5.98 24.69
C ARG A 3 51.61 -7.41 24.57
N GLY A 4 51.79 -8.19 25.63
CA GLY A 4 51.43 -9.60 25.72
C GLY A 4 49.97 -9.86 25.39
N LYS A 5 49.73 -10.78 24.45
CA LYS A 5 48.41 -11.33 24.17
C LYS A 5 48.06 -12.28 25.32
N ASN A 6 47.32 -11.80 26.31
CA ASN A 6 46.65 -12.66 27.29
C ASN A 6 45.59 -13.48 26.56
N LYS A 7 45.99 -14.68 26.15
CA LYS A 7 45.12 -15.75 25.66
C LYS A 7 44.26 -16.19 26.85
N ARG A 8 43.05 -15.63 26.96
CA ARG A 8 42.06 -16.09 27.96
C ARG A 8 41.88 -17.59 27.77
N HIS A 9 42.08 -18.32 28.86
CA HIS A 9 41.93 -19.76 28.94
C HIS A 9 40.49 -20.12 28.57
N ARG A 10 40.35 -21.04 27.61
CA ARG A 10 39.07 -21.58 27.16
C ARG A 10 38.62 -22.58 28.23
N GLN A 11 37.80 -22.12 29.18
CA GLN A 11 37.08 -23.04 30.06
C GLN A 11 36.19 -23.93 29.19
N GLY A 12 36.35 -25.24 29.36
CA GLY A 12 35.71 -26.26 28.54
C GLY A 12 34.19 -26.16 28.59
N ASP A 13 33.58 -26.56 27.47
CA ASP A 13 32.14 -26.70 27.32
C ASP A 13 31.60 -27.67 28.39
N ASP A 14 30.78 -27.14 29.30
CA ASP A 14 29.99 -27.90 30.28
C ASP A 14 28.72 -28.43 29.61
N ASP A 15 28.88 -29.16 28.51
CA ASP A 15 27.80 -29.67 27.64
C ASP A 15 27.08 -30.89 28.24
N GLY A 16 27.64 -31.47 29.31
CA GLY A 16 27.08 -32.65 30.00
C GLY A 16 25.90 -32.33 30.91
N GLY A 17 25.95 -31.22 31.66
CA GLY A 17 24.95 -30.91 32.68
C GLY A 17 23.59 -30.49 32.11
N THR A 18 23.57 -29.72 31.03
CA THR A 18 22.34 -29.28 30.33
C THR A 18 21.58 -30.45 29.69
N SER A 19 22.30 -31.41 29.09
CA SER A 19 21.71 -32.59 28.46
C SER A 19 20.97 -33.50 29.45
N ASP A 20 21.48 -33.64 30.66
CA ASP A 20 20.86 -34.46 31.71
C ASP A 20 19.62 -33.78 32.33
N ILE A 21 19.60 -32.45 32.44
CA ILE A 21 18.43 -31.70 32.88
C ILE A 21 17.28 -31.85 31.87
N TRP A 22 17.58 -31.70 30.58
CA TRP A 22 16.59 -31.92 29.51
C TRP A 22 16.01 -33.34 29.53
N ARG A 23 16.88 -34.35 29.72
CA ARG A 23 16.46 -35.75 29.85
C ARG A 23 15.57 -35.98 31.05
N LYS A 24 15.83 -35.32 32.17
CA LYS A 24 15.01 -35.40 33.39
C LYS A 24 13.62 -34.79 33.16
N ILE A 25 13.56 -33.58 32.59
CA ILE A 25 12.29 -32.90 32.26
C ILE A 25 11.45 -33.74 31.30
N HIS A 26 12.06 -34.32 30.26
CA HIS A 26 11.35 -35.15 29.29
C HIS A 26 10.80 -36.46 29.90
N LYS A 27 11.43 -36.98 30.96
CA LYS A 27 10.96 -38.19 31.67
C LYS A 27 9.87 -37.88 32.70
N THR A 28 9.96 -36.76 33.40
CA THR A 28 9.04 -36.42 34.50
C THR A 28 7.87 -35.55 34.07
N GLY A 29 7.97 -34.85 32.93
CA GLY A 29 6.96 -33.90 32.45
C GLY A 29 6.86 -32.62 33.28
N VAL A 30 7.74 -32.43 34.27
CA VAL A 30 7.72 -31.30 35.20
C VAL A 30 9.03 -30.53 35.07
N ALA A 31 8.92 -29.24 34.72
CA ALA A 31 10.04 -28.29 34.74
C ALA A 31 9.94 -27.41 35.99
N THR A 32 10.98 -27.43 36.82
CA THR A 32 11.10 -26.55 37.99
C THR A 32 11.82 -25.25 37.64
N ASP A 33 11.63 -24.20 38.43
CA ASP A 33 12.31 -22.91 38.23
C ASP A 33 13.84 -23.07 38.26
N ASP A 34 14.38 -23.94 39.11
CA ASP A 34 15.82 -24.24 39.12
C ASP A 34 16.29 -24.88 37.82
N ASN A 35 15.48 -25.73 37.19
CA ASN A 35 15.81 -26.31 35.89
C ASN A 35 15.82 -25.24 34.80
N MET A 36 14.83 -24.33 34.81
CA MET A 36 14.77 -23.21 33.87
C MET A 36 15.96 -22.26 34.04
N ASN A 37 16.33 -21.97 35.29
CA ASN A 37 17.46 -21.10 35.61
C ASN A 37 18.81 -21.71 35.20
N GLN A 38 19.00 -23.03 35.35
CA GLN A 38 20.22 -23.71 34.92
C GLN A 38 20.31 -23.83 33.39
N LEU A 39 19.20 -24.11 32.71
CA LEU A 39 19.17 -24.27 31.25
C LEU A 39 19.33 -22.94 30.51
N TYR A 40 18.62 -21.90 30.95
CA TYR A 40 18.52 -20.64 30.22
C TYR A 40 19.31 -19.51 30.86
N MET A 41 19.77 -19.65 32.12
CA MET A 41 20.58 -18.65 32.83
C MET A 41 19.91 -17.26 32.95
N ILE A 42 18.57 -17.23 32.92
CA ILE A 42 17.75 -16.01 32.91
C ILE A 42 17.87 -15.15 34.17
N THR A 43 18.36 -15.70 35.28
CA THR A 43 18.58 -14.99 36.54
C THR A 43 19.95 -14.31 36.65
N LYS A 44 20.84 -14.49 35.66
CA LYS A 44 22.13 -13.80 35.67
C LYS A 44 21.94 -12.28 35.64
N PRO A 45 22.81 -11.49 36.30
CA PRO A 45 22.69 -10.04 36.28
C PRO A 45 22.86 -9.48 34.87
N VAL A 46 22.26 -8.32 34.61
CA VAL A 46 22.45 -7.57 33.36
C VAL A 46 23.93 -7.19 33.24
N CYS A 47 24.53 -7.45 32.07
CA CYS A 47 25.92 -7.09 31.84
C CYS A 47 26.11 -5.57 31.69
N SER A 48 27.26 -5.08 32.13
CA SER A 48 27.69 -3.70 31.93
C SER A 48 29.10 -3.65 31.33
N GLY A 49 29.31 -2.77 30.35
CA GLY A 49 30.64 -2.52 29.76
C GLY A 49 31.19 -3.58 28.82
N CYS A 50 30.41 -4.58 28.38
CA CYS A 50 30.86 -5.55 27.39
C CYS A 50 30.87 -4.95 25.96
N ARG A 51 31.85 -5.35 25.13
CA ARG A 51 31.93 -4.89 23.73
C ARG A 51 30.92 -5.59 22.81
N VAL A 52 30.56 -6.83 23.14
CA VAL A 52 29.61 -7.69 22.42
C VAL A 52 28.76 -8.45 23.43
N ASN A 53 27.63 -9.03 22.99
CA ASN A 53 26.82 -9.90 23.84
C ASN A 53 27.62 -11.15 24.20
N THR A 54 27.73 -11.46 25.50
CA THR A 54 28.43 -12.65 25.97
C THR A 54 27.56 -13.89 25.76
N LYS A 55 28.16 -15.00 25.32
CA LYS A 55 27.41 -16.23 24.99
C LYS A 55 26.85 -16.94 26.23
N ASP A 56 27.48 -16.70 27.36
CA ASP A 56 27.22 -17.32 28.65
C ASP A 56 26.21 -16.54 29.51
N ASN A 57 25.72 -15.39 29.05
CA ASN A 57 24.70 -14.63 29.78
C ASN A 57 23.62 -14.11 28.82
N PRO A 58 22.38 -14.65 28.87
CA PRO A 58 21.29 -14.20 28.02
C PRO A 58 20.91 -12.73 28.29
N ASN A 59 21.23 -12.21 29.47
CA ASN A 59 20.95 -10.82 29.87
C ASN A 59 22.07 -9.85 29.47
N CYS A 60 23.06 -10.30 28.67
CA CYS A 60 24.07 -9.43 28.11
C CYS A 60 23.56 -8.71 26.87
N PHE A 61 23.00 -7.52 27.04
CA PHE A 61 22.55 -6.66 25.94
C PHE A 61 23.53 -5.55 25.58
N CYS A 62 24.80 -5.61 26.00
CA CYS A 62 25.76 -4.53 25.75
C CYS A 62 26.04 -4.25 24.26
N ALA A 63 25.79 -5.22 23.37
CA ALA A 63 25.84 -4.97 21.93
C ALA A 63 24.62 -4.23 21.41
N LEU A 64 23.52 -4.13 22.16
CA LEU A 64 22.28 -3.43 21.78
C LEU A 64 22.17 -2.10 22.53
N VAL A 65 22.31 -2.13 23.86
CA VAL A 65 22.15 -1.00 24.78
C VAL A 65 23.53 -0.49 25.20
N PRO A 66 23.85 0.80 24.99
CA PRO A 66 25.11 1.37 25.45
C PRO A 66 25.16 1.45 27.00
N PRO A 67 26.36 1.48 27.61
CA PRO A 67 26.48 1.64 29.07
C PRO A 67 25.91 3.01 29.52
N PRO A 68 25.54 3.18 30.81
CA PRO A 68 24.90 4.39 31.33
C PRO A 68 25.68 5.70 31.07
N SER A 69 27.00 5.61 30.93
CA SER A 69 27.89 6.73 30.65
C SER A 69 28.31 6.86 29.18
N GLY A 70 27.80 6.01 28.29
CA GLY A 70 28.19 5.93 26.89
C GLY A 70 27.01 6.17 25.95
N THR A 71 27.31 6.74 24.79
CA THR A 71 26.38 6.83 23.67
C THR A 71 26.87 5.95 22.53
N ARG A 72 25.95 5.38 21.76
CA ARG A 72 26.29 4.73 20.50
C ARG A 72 26.73 5.81 19.51
N LYS A 73 27.90 5.64 18.87
CA LYS A 73 28.33 6.50 17.76
C LYS A 73 27.40 6.38 16.54
N PHE A 74 26.71 5.26 16.42
CA PHE A 74 25.88 4.88 15.28
C PHE A 74 24.56 4.26 15.76
N GLY A 75 23.44 4.70 15.17
CA GLY A 75 22.11 4.22 15.53
C GLY A 75 21.99 2.70 15.38
N LEU A 76 21.16 2.05 16.22
CA LEU A 76 20.90 0.61 16.13
C LEU A 76 20.51 0.17 14.71
N TRP A 77 19.83 1.07 14.02
CA TRP A 77 19.25 0.89 12.71
C TRP A 77 20.02 1.61 11.60
N GLN A 78 21.27 2.03 11.82
CA GLN A 78 22.00 2.78 10.80
C GLN A 78 22.36 1.92 9.56
N LYS A 79 22.36 0.59 9.71
CA LYS A 79 22.48 -0.36 8.60
C LYS A 79 21.14 -0.84 8.06
N ILE A 80 20.03 -0.33 8.60
CA ILE A 80 18.68 -0.66 8.12
C ILE A 80 18.37 0.08 6.82
N SER A 81 19.09 1.16 6.46
CA SER A 81 18.89 1.85 5.18
C SER A 81 18.92 0.88 4.00
N ASP A 82 19.98 0.07 3.88
CA ASP A 82 20.15 -0.85 2.75
C ASP A 82 19.06 -1.93 2.73
N PHE A 83 18.62 -2.37 3.92
CA PHE A 83 17.52 -3.32 4.06
C PHE A 83 16.17 -2.69 3.72
N VAL A 84 15.89 -1.46 4.18
CA VAL A 84 14.66 -0.72 3.89
C VAL A 84 14.57 -0.38 2.41
N ASP A 85 15.69 0.02 1.80
CA ASP A 85 15.77 0.26 0.36
C ASP A 85 15.48 -1.03 -0.43
N SER A 86 15.91 -2.20 0.08
CA SER A 86 15.59 -3.51 -0.52
C SER A 86 14.12 -3.93 -0.38
N LEU A 87 13.38 -3.38 0.60
CA LEU A 87 11.95 -3.61 0.75
C LEU A 87 11.11 -2.81 -0.26
N GLY A 88 11.75 -1.85 -0.95
CA GLY A 88 11.13 -1.04 -1.98
C GLY A 88 10.43 0.21 -1.45
N PHE A 89 9.54 0.74 -2.27
CA PHE A 89 8.86 2.00 -2.01
C PHE A 89 7.82 1.87 -0.89
N ASP A 90 7.72 2.87 0.00
CA ASP A 90 6.73 2.89 1.08
C ASP A 90 5.32 3.13 0.51
N PRO A 91 4.41 2.14 0.56
CA PRO A 91 3.05 2.30 0.03
C PRO A 91 2.23 3.38 0.75
N ASN A 92 2.65 3.80 1.96
CA ASN A 92 1.96 4.86 2.70
C ASN A 92 2.13 6.24 2.06
N THR A 93 3.19 6.44 1.27
CA THR A 93 3.42 7.70 0.54
C THR A 93 2.46 7.90 -0.63
N GLU A 94 1.79 6.83 -1.07
CA GLU A 94 0.70 6.88 -2.06
C GLU A 94 -0.68 7.11 -1.43
N LEU A 95 -0.76 7.31 -0.11
CA LEU A 95 -2.04 7.57 0.57
C LEU A 95 -2.45 9.04 0.42
N ARG A 96 -3.75 9.24 0.19
CA ARG A 96 -4.37 10.57 0.24
C ARG A 96 -4.16 11.18 1.62
N ALA A 97 -3.92 12.48 1.66
CA ALA A 97 -3.84 13.24 2.91
C ALA A 97 -5.13 13.13 3.74
N SER A 98 -6.30 13.05 3.09
CA SER A 98 -7.58 12.82 3.74
C SER A 98 -8.58 12.14 2.81
N ALA A 99 -9.70 11.65 3.36
CA ALA A 99 -10.80 11.09 2.56
C ALA A 99 -11.45 12.11 1.61
N ASN A 100 -11.36 13.41 1.94
CA ASN A 100 -11.93 14.49 1.14
C ASN A 100 -10.95 15.03 0.09
N SER A 101 -9.68 14.62 0.15
CA SER A 101 -8.69 15.01 -0.85
C SER A 101 -8.99 14.28 -2.16
N PRO A 102 -9.12 14.99 -3.30
CA PRO A 102 -9.30 14.36 -4.60
C PRO A 102 -8.12 13.44 -4.94
N ALA A 103 -8.39 12.37 -5.71
CA ALA A 103 -7.33 11.59 -6.36
C ALA A 103 -7.13 12.03 -7.80
N GLY A 104 -5.89 11.91 -8.26
CA GLY A 104 -5.53 11.97 -9.67
C GLY A 104 -5.86 10.66 -10.42
N LEU A 105 -5.52 10.68 -11.70
CA LEU A 105 -5.53 9.51 -12.58
C LEU A 105 -4.11 9.29 -13.11
N THR A 106 -3.70 8.03 -13.22
CA THR A 106 -2.40 7.69 -13.82
C THR A 106 -2.36 8.20 -15.26
N ASN A 107 -1.27 8.85 -15.65
CA ASN A 107 -1.03 9.15 -17.06
C ASN A 107 -0.29 7.98 -17.70
N LEU A 108 -0.92 7.33 -18.69
CA LEU A 108 -0.39 6.13 -19.35
C LEU A 108 0.51 6.47 -20.56
N GLY A 109 0.81 7.75 -20.76
CA GLY A 109 1.54 8.29 -21.91
C GLY A 109 0.92 9.60 -22.37
N ALA A 110 0.21 9.55 -23.49
CA ALA A 110 -0.50 10.67 -24.12
C ALA A 110 -1.96 10.82 -23.64
N THR A 111 -2.34 10.23 -22.49
CA THR A 111 -3.75 10.14 -22.02
C THR A 111 -4.26 11.34 -21.19
N CYS A 112 -3.51 12.45 -21.13
CA CYS A 112 -3.86 13.60 -20.29
C CYS A 112 -5.18 14.28 -20.71
N TYR A 113 -5.53 14.26 -22.00
CA TYR A 113 -6.81 14.77 -22.51
C TYR A 113 -7.99 13.99 -21.90
N ALA A 114 -7.91 12.66 -21.90
CA ALA A 114 -8.94 11.79 -21.35
C ALA A 114 -9.04 11.95 -19.83
N ASN A 115 -7.90 11.97 -19.13
CA ASN A 115 -7.87 12.15 -17.67
C ASN A 115 -8.52 13.47 -17.24
N SER A 116 -8.28 14.56 -17.98
CA SER A 116 -8.89 15.87 -17.68
C SER A 116 -10.41 15.83 -17.84
N ILE A 117 -10.91 15.24 -18.94
CA ILE A 117 -12.35 15.07 -19.17
C ILE A 117 -13.00 14.17 -18.12
N LEU A 118 -12.38 13.04 -17.78
CA LEU A 118 -12.89 12.11 -16.77
C LEU A 118 -13.00 12.77 -15.40
N GLN A 119 -12.01 13.59 -15.01
CA GLN A 119 -12.06 14.36 -13.77
C GLN A 119 -13.20 15.38 -13.78
N CYS A 120 -13.39 16.11 -14.89
CA CYS A 120 -14.50 17.06 -15.04
C CYS A 120 -15.87 16.37 -14.93
N LEU A 121 -16.06 15.23 -15.61
CA LEU A 121 -17.29 14.44 -15.52
C LEU A 121 -17.51 13.88 -14.12
N TYR A 122 -16.46 13.38 -13.46
CA TYR A 122 -16.54 12.86 -12.09
C TYR A 122 -16.96 13.94 -11.09
N MET A 123 -16.46 15.16 -11.23
CA MET A 123 -16.80 16.28 -10.35
C MET A 123 -18.24 16.76 -10.52
N ASN A 124 -18.88 16.49 -11.68
CA ASN A 124 -20.31 16.71 -11.85
C ASN A 124 -21.11 15.70 -11.02
N LYS A 125 -21.63 16.16 -9.87
CA LYS A 125 -22.40 15.32 -8.94
C LYS A 125 -23.62 14.67 -9.59
N HIS A 126 -24.36 15.39 -10.43
CA HIS A 126 -25.56 14.86 -11.07
C HIS A 126 -25.22 13.75 -12.06
N PHE A 127 -24.18 13.94 -12.87
CA PHE A 127 -23.69 12.92 -13.79
C PHE A 127 -23.25 11.66 -13.02
N ARG A 128 -22.43 11.84 -11.99
CA ARG A 128 -21.93 10.75 -11.15
C ARG A 128 -23.05 9.98 -10.45
N GLU A 129 -24.07 10.66 -9.92
CA GLU A 129 -25.23 10.00 -9.32
C GLU A 129 -26.08 9.24 -10.34
N GLY A 130 -26.22 9.78 -11.56
CA GLY A 130 -26.87 9.07 -12.66
C GLY A 130 -26.13 7.80 -13.02
N LEU A 131 -24.81 7.89 -13.21
CA LEU A 131 -23.97 6.75 -13.51
C LEU A 131 -24.03 5.67 -12.42
N PHE A 132 -23.98 6.06 -11.15
CA PHE A 132 -24.10 5.10 -10.03
C PHE A 132 -25.52 4.54 -9.84
N SER A 133 -26.53 5.10 -10.51
CA SER A 133 -27.87 4.53 -10.51
C SER A 133 -28.06 3.45 -11.57
N VAL A 134 -27.11 3.25 -12.50
CA VAL A 134 -27.21 2.21 -13.53
C VAL A 134 -27.27 0.82 -12.90
N GLU A 135 -28.14 -0.02 -13.44
CA GLU A 135 -28.38 -1.37 -12.94
C GLU A 135 -27.20 -2.33 -13.25
N PRO A 136 -26.86 -3.27 -12.36
CA PRO A 136 -25.73 -4.19 -12.57
C PRO A 136 -25.83 -5.05 -13.83
N ASP A 137 -27.04 -5.43 -14.25
CA ASP A 137 -27.30 -6.19 -15.49
C ASP A 137 -26.94 -5.38 -16.74
N VAL A 138 -27.20 -4.06 -16.72
CA VAL A 138 -26.79 -3.15 -17.80
C VAL A 138 -25.27 -2.99 -17.83
N LEU A 139 -24.64 -2.77 -16.67
CA LEU A 139 -23.18 -2.66 -16.57
C LEU A 139 -22.48 -3.93 -17.09
N GLN A 140 -22.96 -5.12 -16.75
CA GLN A 140 -22.40 -6.38 -17.24
C GLN A 140 -22.44 -6.53 -18.77
N GLN A 141 -23.40 -5.89 -19.43
CA GLN A 141 -23.54 -5.91 -20.90
C GLN A 141 -22.79 -4.77 -21.60
N GLU A 142 -22.36 -3.74 -20.85
CA GLU A 142 -21.76 -2.52 -21.37
C GLU A 142 -20.38 -2.29 -20.74
N PRO A 143 -19.31 -2.88 -21.31
CA PRO A 143 -18.00 -2.93 -20.66
C PRO A 143 -17.40 -1.54 -20.43
N VAL A 144 -17.57 -0.60 -21.37
CA VAL A 144 -17.10 0.79 -21.21
C VAL A 144 -17.82 1.47 -20.05
N LEU A 145 -19.14 1.26 -19.94
CA LEU A 145 -19.95 1.87 -18.88
C LEU A 145 -19.60 1.26 -17.51
N ASP A 146 -19.40 -0.05 -17.42
CA ASP A 146 -18.92 -0.75 -16.22
C ASP A 146 -17.54 -0.23 -15.78
N GLN A 147 -16.58 -0.12 -16.70
CA GLN A 147 -15.26 0.41 -16.38
C GLN A 147 -15.31 1.87 -15.92
N LEU A 148 -16.15 2.71 -16.53
CA LEU A 148 -16.35 4.09 -16.08
C LEU A 148 -16.92 4.14 -14.66
N ALA A 149 -17.95 3.33 -14.38
CA ALA A 149 -18.56 3.25 -13.05
C ALA A 149 -17.55 2.77 -11.99
N ARG A 150 -16.73 1.76 -12.31
CA ARG A 150 -15.65 1.28 -11.44
C ARG A 150 -14.60 2.34 -11.19
N LEU A 151 -14.15 3.04 -12.23
CA LEU A 151 -13.18 4.12 -12.12
C LEU A 151 -13.70 5.23 -11.18
N PHE A 152 -14.96 5.64 -11.35
CA PHE A 152 -15.58 6.66 -10.50
C PHE A 152 -15.78 6.18 -9.06
N ALA A 153 -16.10 4.90 -8.86
CA ALA A 153 -16.16 4.31 -7.52
C ALA A 153 -14.78 4.31 -6.84
N GLN A 154 -13.71 3.99 -7.58
CA GLN A 154 -12.34 4.06 -7.08
C GLN A 154 -11.91 5.50 -6.75
N LEU A 155 -12.24 6.47 -7.61
CA LEU A 155 -12.00 7.89 -7.32
C LEU A 155 -12.69 8.34 -6.02
N ARG A 156 -13.89 7.81 -5.74
CA ARG A 156 -14.65 8.13 -4.53
C ARG A 156 -14.16 7.42 -3.26
N LEU A 157 -13.82 6.13 -3.36
CA LEU A 157 -13.64 5.25 -2.18
C LEU A 157 -12.18 4.89 -1.88
N SER A 158 -11.30 4.97 -2.86
CA SER A 158 -9.90 4.59 -2.67
C SER A 158 -9.18 5.56 -1.73
N LYS A 159 -8.21 5.04 -0.97
CA LYS A 159 -7.29 5.83 -0.15
C LYS A 159 -6.05 6.28 -0.93
N LYS A 160 -5.88 5.87 -2.20
CA LYS A 160 -4.71 6.20 -3.02
C LYS A 160 -4.78 7.61 -3.62
N THR A 161 -3.66 8.31 -3.70
CA THR A 161 -3.53 9.65 -4.31
C THR A 161 -3.83 9.68 -5.79
N PHE A 162 -3.71 8.56 -6.50
CA PHE A 162 -4.10 8.40 -7.88
C PHE A 162 -4.72 7.03 -8.13
N ILE A 163 -5.53 6.92 -9.19
CA ILE A 163 -6.20 5.70 -9.63
C ILE A 163 -5.71 5.33 -11.02
N ASP A 164 -5.47 4.04 -11.24
CA ASP A 164 -5.10 3.51 -12.55
C ASP A 164 -6.30 3.52 -13.51
N SER A 165 -6.20 4.31 -14.58
CA SER A 165 -7.21 4.41 -15.63
C SER A 165 -7.00 3.39 -16.76
N ALA A 166 -5.92 2.59 -16.74
CA ALA A 166 -5.60 1.63 -17.82
C ALA A 166 -6.74 0.67 -18.17
N PRO A 167 -7.51 0.11 -17.21
CA PRO A 167 -8.64 -0.75 -17.56
C PRO A 167 -9.71 -0.04 -18.40
N PHE A 168 -10.04 1.21 -18.06
CA PHE A 168 -11.01 2.00 -18.80
C PHE A 168 -10.49 2.41 -20.18
N VAL A 169 -9.27 2.93 -20.23
CA VAL A 169 -8.61 3.38 -21.46
C VAL A 169 -8.44 2.22 -22.46
N LYS A 170 -8.06 1.04 -21.97
CA LYS A 170 -7.97 -0.19 -22.79
C LYS A 170 -9.34 -0.65 -23.29
N THR A 171 -10.38 -0.54 -22.47
CA THR A 171 -11.74 -0.93 -22.86
C THR A 171 -12.35 0.01 -23.89
N LEU A 172 -11.93 1.28 -23.88
CA LEU A 172 -12.24 2.24 -24.95
C LEU A 172 -11.35 2.08 -26.20
N GLU A 173 -10.36 1.17 -26.17
CA GLU A 173 -9.41 0.97 -27.26
C GLU A 173 -8.65 2.25 -27.64
N LEU A 174 -8.36 3.10 -26.64
CA LEU A 174 -7.57 4.31 -26.88
C LEU A 174 -6.08 3.96 -27.03
N ASP A 175 -5.45 4.60 -28.00
CA ASP A 175 -4.01 4.57 -28.17
C ASP A 175 -3.34 5.51 -27.16
N ASN A 176 -2.53 4.95 -26.28
CA ASN A 176 -1.83 5.68 -25.21
C ASN A 176 -0.60 6.42 -25.70
N GLU A 177 -0.18 6.22 -26.94
CA GLU A 177 1.00 6.87 -27.54
C GLU A 177 0.63 8.12 -28.36
N VAL A 178 -0.66 8.33 -28.62
CA VAL A 178 -1.17 9.39 -29.49
C VAL A 178 -1.95 10.43 -28.70
N GLN A 179 -1.59 11.70 -28.89
CA GLN A 179 -2.38 12.82 -28.37
C GLN A 179 -3.65 12.99 -29.19
N GLN A 180 -4.78 13.17 -28.52
CA GLN A 180 -6.07 13.43 -29.17
C GLN A 180 -6.65 14.77 -28.70
N ASP A 181 -7.58 15.31 -29.50
CA ASP A 181 -8.34 16.49 -29.12
C ASP A 181 -9.33 16.16 -28.00
N SER A 182 -9.28 16.94 -26.91
CA SER A 182 -10.11 16.70 -25.72
C SER A 182 -11.62 16.89 -25.97
N HIS A 183 -11.99 17.79 -26.88
CA HIS A 183 -13.38 18.07 -27.21
C HIS A 183 -13.94 16.96 -28.12
N GLU A 184 -13.17 16.50 -29.10
CA GLU A 184 -13.52 15.32 -29.90
C GLU A 184 -13.72 14.08 -29.01
N PHE A 185 -12.76 13.81 -28.12
CA PHE A 185 -12.86 12.72 -27.15
C PHE A 185 -14.13 12.81 -26.29
N LEU A 186 -14.42 13.99 -25.72
CA LEU A 186 -15.62 14.20 -24.91
C LEU A 186 -16.89 13.92 -25.73
N THR A 187 -16.97 14.41 -26.96
CA THR A 187 -18.14 14.26 -27.83
C THR A 187 -18.40 12.78 -28.15
N LEU A 188 -17.35 12.05 -28.52
CA LEU A 188 -17.43 10.62 -28.80
C LEU A 188 -17.81 9.82 -27.55
N LEU A 189 -17.19 10.13 -26.40
CA LEU A 189 -17.49 9.49 -25.13
C LEU A 189 -18.95 9.70 -24.73
N LEU A 190 -19.46 10.94 -24.76
CA LEU A 190 -20.86 11.22 -24.42
C LEU A 190 -21.84 10.52 -25.35
N SER A 191 -21.53 10.45 -26.65
CA SER A 191 -22.35 9.74 -27.64
C SER A 191 -22.40 8.23 -27.36
N LEU A 192 -21.25 7.63 -27.04
CA LEU A 192 -21.15 6.23 -26.65
C LEU A 192 -21.95 5.96 -25.36
N LEU A 193 -21.74 6.77 -24.32
CA LEU A 193 -22.45 6.62 -23.05
C LEU A 193 -23.96 6.78 -23.21
N GLU A 194 -24.41 7.70 -24.06
CA GLU A 194 -25.84 7.83 -24.38
C GLU A 194 -26.39 6.53 -24.97
N GLY A 195 -25.66 5.88 -25.87
CA GLY A 195 -26.02 4.58 -26.43
C GLY A 195 -26.15 3.50 -25.35
N CYS A 196 -25.15 3.38 -24.47
CA CYS A 196 -25.15 2.40 -23.39
C CYS A 196 -26.28 2.64 -22.38
N LEU A 197 -26.47 3.89 -21.96
CA LEU A 197 -27.42 4.28 -20.93
C LEU A 197 -28.89 4.13 -21.37
N ARG A 198 -29.18 4.12 -22.68
CA ARG A 198 -30.52 3.85 -23.21
C ARG A 198 -31.10 2.52 -22.76
N ARG A 199 -30.26 1.54 -22.43
CA ARG A 199 -30.69 0.21 -21.93
C ARG A 199 -31.15 0.22 -20.47
N SER A 200 -30.81 1.27 -19.71
CA SER A 200 -31.24 1.40 -18.33
C SER A 200 -32.75 1.63 -18.23
N LYS A 201 -33.39 0.98 -17.26
CA LYS A 201 -34.80 1.18 -16.93
C LYS A 201 -34.97 2.40 -16.03
N ILE A 202 -33.90 2.84 -15.38
CA ILE A 202 -33.88 4.00 -14.51
C ILE A 202 -33.83 5.28 -15.34
N SER A 203 -34.90 6.07 -15.29
CA SER A 203 -35.02 7.28 -16.11
C SER A 203 -33.86 8.25 -15.88
N LYS A 204 -33.41 8.44 -14.63
CA LYS A 204 -32.27 9.31 -14.31
C LYS A 204 -31.03 8.87 -15.10
N ALA A 205 -30.59 7.61 -14.95
CA ALA A 205 -29.47 7.06 -15.69
C ALA A 205 -29.66 7.17 -17.21
N ARG A 206 -30.86 6.86 -17.71
CA ARG A 206 -31.15 6.83 -19.14
C ARG A 206 -30.99 8.20 -19.83
N THR A 207 -31.32 9.29 -19.14
CA THR A 207 -31.34 10.64 -19.72
C THR A 207 -30.24 11.57 -19.21
N ILE A 208 -29.34 11.11 -18.31
CA ILE A 208 -28.33 12.02 -17.71
C ILE A 208 -27.48 12.77 -18.72
N VAL A 209 -27.15 12.16 -19.87
CA VAL A 209 -26.30 12.83 -20.88
C VAL A 209 -27.09 13.95 -21.53
N GLN A 210 -28.34 13.69 -21.90
CA GLN A 210 -29.23 14.67 -22.53
C GLN A 210 -29.58 15.79 -21.56
N ASP A 211 -29.91 15.46 -20.32
CA ASP A 211 -30.35 16.42 -19.31
C ASP A 211 -29.23 17.39 -18.91
N LEU A 212 -27.97 16.95 -18.93
CA LEU A 212 -26.83 17.74 -18.48
C LEU A 212 -26.06 18.44 -19.59
N PHE A 213 -26.04 17.88 -20.80
CA PHE A 213 -25.12 18.32 -21.87
C PHE A 213 -25.81 18.70 -23.18
N ARG A 214 -27.13 18.53 -23.32
CA ARG A 214 -27.86 19.01 -24.51
C ARG A 214 -28.57 20.33 -24.27
N GLY A 215 -28.73 21.08 -25.35
CA GLY A 215 -29.58 22.26 -25.44
C GLY A 215 -30.32 22.28 -26.79
N SER A 216 -31.21 23.25 -26.97
CA SER A 216 -31.95 23.47 -28.22
C SER A 216 -31.65 24.86 -28.77
N VAL A 217 -31.51 24.97 -30.09
CA VAL A 217 -31.36 26.25 -30.80
C VAL A 217 -32.47 26.33 -31.85
N SER A 218 -33.18 27.46 -31.90
CA SER A 218 -34.19 27.75 -32.92
C SER A 218 -33.79 28.98 -33.70
N HIS A 219 -33.72 28.88 -35.02
CA HIS A 219 -33.46 30.01 -35.90
C HIS A 219 -34.78 30.65 -36.33
N VAL A 220 -34.96 31.94 -36.01
CA VAL A 220 -36.09 32.74 -36.49
C VAL A 220 -35.53 33.73 -37.51
N THR A 221 -35.94 33.59 -38.76
CA THR A 221 -35.66 34.58 -39.80
C THR A 221 -36.85 35.54 -39.83
N THR A 222 -36.61 36.79 -39.41
CA THR A 222 -37.59 37.90 -39.49
C THR A 222 -37.53 38.59 -40.84
#